data_AF-U5EC44-F1
#
_entry.id   AF-U5EC44-F1
#
_cell.length_a   1.000
_cell.length_b   1.000
_cell.length_c   1.000
_cell.angle_alpha   90.00
_cell.angle_beta   90.00
_cell.angle_gamma   90.00
#
_symmetry.space_group_name_H-M   'P 1'
#
loop_
_entity.id
_entity.type
_entity.pdbx_description
1 polymer ?
#
loop_
_entity_poly.entity_id
_entity_poly.type
_entity_poly.pdbx_seq_one_letter_code
_entity_poly.pdbx_strand_id
1 'polypeptide(L)'
;MLSDEYGARMLARLLWGLSYQARPGTVVLIDREFLLPTPFDADPADPIVLVPGWCTRLDDGAAAALRTRTRTQAGTVRWQTFGLDRTLAPNALETWWTEHRHRRVRGEITRRGGTLVLTPRTPDDCRVWAVDAARLDPSGFGSDHVYLDEWNSGHDGEIQIFRAFRSMVGIARRARSQVLAREEFPSNPDELRSAIWDEAENVRGGALRNLTPRPE
;
A
#
# COMPACT_ATOMS: atom_id res chain seq x y z
N MET A 1 -0.05 3.92 -1.95
CA MET A 1 0.24 2.47 -1.76
C MET A 1 -0.62 1.70 -2.74
N LEU A 2 -0.02 0.79 -3.51
CA LEU A 2 -0.72 -0.03 -4.50
C LEU A 2 -0.69 -1.50 -4.03
N SER A 3 -1.81 -2.21 -4.10
CA SER A 3 -1.92 -3.57 -3.54
C SER A 3 -2.99 -4.44 -4.22
N ASP A 4 -3.10 -5.69 -3.81
CA ASP A 4 -4.33 -6.48 -3.90
C ASP A 4 -5.22 -6.27 -2.65
N GLU A 5 -6.42 -6.85 -2.67
CA GLU A 5 -7.38 -6.85 -1.56
C GLU A 5 -6.77 -7.46 -0.27
N TYR A 6 -5.92 -8.47 -0.40
CA TYR A 6 -5.26 -9.10 0.74
C TYR A 6 -4.33 -8.11 1.46
N GLY A 7 -3.50 -7.38 0.73
CA GLY A 7 -2.61 -6.38 1.31
C GLY A 7 -3.36 -5.19 1.92
N ALA A 8 -4.48 -4.75 1.34
CA ALA A 8 -5.32 -3.73 1.94
C ALA A 8 -5.95 -4.21 3.26
N ARG A 9 -6.45 -5.45 3.31
CA ARG A 9 -6.96 -6.07 4.55
C ARG A 9 -5.88 -6.27 5.62
N MET A 10 -4.64 -6.55 5.22
CA MET A 10 -3.51 -6.60 6.15
C MET A 10 -3.22 -5.21 6.73
N LEU A 11 -3.13 -4.18 5.88
CA LEU A 11 -2.93 -2.81 6.34
C LEU A 11 -4.05 -2.36 7.30
N ALA A 12 -5.30 -2.66 6.97
CA ALA A 12 -6.45 -2.37 7.82
C ALA A 12 -6.30 -2.99 9.22
N ARG A 13 -5.88 -4.26 9.30
CA ARG A 13 -5.63 -4.95 10.57
C ARG A 13 -4.47 -4.32 11.36
N LEU A 14 -3.40 -3.93 10.69
CA LEU A 14 -2.28 -3.24 11.33
C LEU A 14 -2.72 -1.90 11.92
N LEU A 15 -3.40 -1.06 11.14
CA LEU A 15 -3.95 0.22 11.60
C LEU A 15 -4.96 0.03 12.75
N TRP A 16 -5.87 -0.93 12.63
CA TRP A 16 -6.86 -1.19 13.67
C TRP A 16 -6.20 -1.56 15.00
N GLY A 17 -5.32 -2.55 15.00
CA GLY A 17 -4.63 -2.96 16.24
C GLY A 17 -3.75 -1.84 16.80
N LEU A 18 -3.11 -1.04 15.94
CA LEU A 18 -2.29 0.10 16.37
C LEU A 18 -3.12 1.11 17.17
N SER A 19 -4.38 1.33 16.77
CA SER A 19 -5.29 2.25 17.47
C SER A 19 -5.63 1.85 18.91
N TYR A 20 -5.45 0.58 19.29
CA TYR A 20 -5.73 0.08 20.65
C TYR A 20 -4.46 -0.29 21.43
N GLN A 21 -3.41 -0.72 20.73
CA GLN A 21 -2.26 -1.36 21.34
C GLN A 21 -1.01 -0.46 21.36
N ALA A 22 -1.05 0.69 20.68
CA ALA A 22 0.09 1.62 20.65
C ALA A 22 0.47 2.14 22.04
N ARG A 23 1.78 2.12 22.30
CA ARG A 23 2.44 2.79 23.43
C ARG A 23 3.53 3.72 22.90
N PRO A 24 4.04 4.68 23.69
CA PRO A 24 5.19 5.48 23.27
C PRO A 24 6.35 4.60 22.78
N GLY A 25 6.90 4.94 21.62
CA GLY A 25 7.96 4.18 20.96
C GLY A 25 7.48 3.01 20.08
N THR A 26 6.17 2.82 19.92
CA THR A 26 5.63 1.80 19.01
C THR A 26 5.73 2.27 17.57
N VAL A 27 6.32 1.46 16.70
CA VAL A 27 6.27 1.62 15.24
C VAL A 27 6.01 0.27 14.59
N VAL A 28 5.32 0.25 13.45
CA VAL A 28 5.16 -0.95 12.62
C VAL A 28 5.88 -0.70 11.30
N LEU A 29 6.86 -1.55 10.98
CA LEU A 29 7.60 -1.51 9.72
C LEU A 29 7.15 -2.66 8.80
N ILE A 30 6.65 -2.31 7.63
CA ILE A 30 6.45 -3.23 6.51
C ILE A 30 7.65 -3.05 5.59
N ASP A 31 8.59 -4.01 5.62
CA ASP A 31 9.79 -3.93 4.79
C ASP A 31 9.53 -4.23 3.33
N ARG A 32 10.53 -3.91 2.51
CA ARG A 32 10.62 -4.30 1.10
C ARG A 32 10.39 -5.78 0.87
N GLU A 33 10.84 -6.67 1.76
CA GLU A 33 10.65 -8.13 1.58
C GLU A 33 9.18 -8.55 1.63
N PHE A 34 8.31 -7.75 2.24
CA PHE A 34 6.87 -7.98 2.31
C PHE A 34 6.09 -7.14 1.29
N LEU A 35 6.79 -6.37 0.46
CA LEU A 35 6.18 -5.48 -0.52
C LEU A 35 6.48 -5.98 -1.93
N LEU A 36 5.45 -5.90 -2.79
CA LEU A 36 5.64 -6.09 -4.21
C LEU A 36 6.03 -4.76 -4.87
N PRO A 37 6.83 -4.80 -5.95
CA PRO A 37 7.10 -3.63 -6.78
C PRO A 37 5.84 -2.96 -7.29
N THR A 38 5.98 -1.75 -7.83
CA THR A 38 4.86 -1.09 -8.50
C THR A 38 4.31 -2.00 -9.62
N PRO A 39 2.98 -2.03 -9.82
CA PRO A 39 2.37 -2.90 -10.83
C PRO A 39 2.54 -2.37 -12.26
N PHE A 40 3.25 -1.25 -12.45
CA PHE A 40 3.37 -0.57 -13.74
C PHE A 40 4.78 -0.68 -14.32
N ASP A 41 5.81 -0.30 -13.56
CA ASP A 41 7.22 -0.27 -14.00
C ASP A 41 8.13 -1.22 -13.22
N ALA A 42 7.57 -1.94 -12.25
CA ALA A 42 8.29 -2.81 -11.33
C ALA A 42 9.42 -2.10 -10.57
N ASP A 43 9.31 -0.79 -10.31
CA ASP A 43 10.17 -0.10 -9.37
C ASP A 43 10.03 -0.71 -7.96
N PRO A 44 11.14 -0.86 -7.22
CA PRO A 44 11.10 -1.35 -5.85
C PRO A 44 10.19 -0.48 -4.98
N ALA A 45 9.32 -1.14 -4.19
CA ALA A 45 8.51 -0.42 -3.22
C ALA A 45 9.38 0.15 -2.09
N ASP A 46 9.02 1.33 -1.61
CA ASP A 46 9.59 1.89 -0.39
C ASP A 46 9.01 1.19 0.84
N PRO A 47 9.82 0.91 1.88
CA PRO A 47 9.31 0.41 3.14
C PRO A 47 8.23 1.36 3.69
N ILE A 48 7.22 0.79 4.32
CA ILE A 48 6.11 1.54 4.91
C ILE A 48 6.26 1.50 6.43
N VAL A 49 6.20 2.66 7.07
CA VAL A 49 6.22 2.79 8.54
C VAL A 49 4.89 3.36 9.01
N LEU A 50 4.22 2.65 9.92
CA LEU A 50 3.05 3.16 10.64
C LEU A 50 3.51 3.72 11.99
N VAL A 51 3.24 5.01 12.23
CA VAL A 51 3.64 5.72 13.44
C VAL A 51 2.40 6.26 14.15
N PRO A 52 2.10 5.81 15.39
CA PRO A 52 0.98 6.36 16.15
C PRO A 52 1.33 7.79 16.62
N GLY A 53 1.01 8.79 15.81
CA GLY A 53 1.43 10.19 16.01
C GLY A 53 0.93 10.84 17.30
N TRP A 54 -0.06 10.24 17.96
CA TRP A 54 -0.54 10.67 19.28
C TRP A 54 0.43 10.33 20.43
N CYS A 55 1.33 9.36 20.26
CA CYS A 55 2.22 8.92 21.33
C CYS A 55 3.66 8.58 20.89
N THR A 56 3.96 8.57 19.60
CA THR A 56 5.30 8.28 19.08
C THR A 56 5.69 9.31 18.02
N ARG A 57 6.93 9.81 18.10
CA ARG A 57 7.52 10.70 17.09
C ARG A 57 8.57 9.93 16.30
N LEU A 58 8.63 10.17 15.00
CA LEU A 58 9.64 9.61 14.10
C LEU A 58 10.29 10.75 13.30
N ASP A 59 11.58 10.96 13.51
CA ASP A 59 12.38 11.89 12.70
C ASP A 59 13.03 11.17 11.50
N ASP A 60 13.66 11.95 10.62
CA ASP A 60 14.28 11.42 9.40
C ASP A 60 15.44 10.47 9.68
N GLY A 61 16.19 10.71 10.77
CA GLY A 61 17.31 9.86 11.18
C GLY A 61 16.82 8.48 11.65
N ALA A 62 15.78 8.45 12.48
CA ALA A 62 15.13 7.24 12.94
C ALA A 62 14.47 6.49 11.77
N ALA A 63 13.81 7.19 10.85
CA ALA A 63 13.24 6.57 9.64
C ALA A 63 14.32 5.95 8.75
N ALA A 64 15.44 6.66 8.52
CA ALA A 64 16.56 6.14 7.76
C ALA A 64 17.23 4.93 8.45
N ALA A 65 17.34 4.95 9.78
CA ALA A 65 17.87 3.84 10.57
C ALA A 65 16.96 2.60 10.53
N LEU A 66 15.63 2.78 10.52
CA LEU A 66 14.68 1.67 10.35
C LEU A 66 14.86 1.01 8.97
N ARG A 67 15.09 1.80 7.92
CA ARG A 67 15.29 1.29 6.56
C ARG A 67 16.53 0.39 6.41
N THR A 68 17.58 0.63 7.18
CA THR A 68 18.84 -0.13 7.09
C THR A 68 18.98 -1.20 8.17
N ARG A 69 18.00 -1.33 9.06
CA ARG A 69 18.09 -2.22 10.22
C ARG A 69 18.04 -3.68 9.80
N THR A 70 19.09 -4.43 10.11
CA THR A 70 19.07 -5.89 9.98
C THR A 70 18.09 -6.48 10.99
N ARG A 71 17.18 -7.31 10.49
CA ARG A 71 16.15 -7.94 11.33
C ARG A 71 16.78 -9.02 12.18
N THR A 72 16.66 -8.85 13.49
CA THR A 72 16.85 -9.93 14.45
C THR A 72 15.46 -10.34 14.93
N GLN A 73 15.13 -11.62 14.84
CA GLN A 73 13.88 -12.13 15.38
C GLN A 73 13.95 -12.09 16.91
N ALA A 74 13.33 -11.06 17.50
CA ALA A 74 13.22 -10.94 18.96
C ALA A 74 12.03 -11.71 19.53
N GLY A 75 11.06 -12.09 18.68
CA GLY A 75 9.85 -12.83 19.05
C GLY A 75 8.66 -12.50 18.15
N THR A 76 7.49 -13.04 18.53
CA THR A 76 6.21 -12.82 17.84
C THR A 76 5.28 -11.97 18.70
N VAL A 77 4.63 -10.97 18.10
CA VAL A 77 3.63 -10.13 18.78
C VAL A 77 2.23 -10.64 18.43
N ARG A 78 1.35 -10.73 19.44
CA ARG A 78 -0.08 -10.99 19.22
C ARG A 78 -0.80 -9.67 18.92
N TRP A 79 -1.15 -9.47 17.66
CA TRP A 79 -1.91 -8.31 17.20
C TRP A 79 -3.42 -8.58 17.30
N GLN A 80 -4.17 -7.75 18.02
CA GLN A 80 -5.60 -7.97 18.23
C GLN A 80 -6.44 -7.05 17.35
N THR A 81 -7.29 -7.62 16.49
CA THR A 81 -8.09 -6.85 15.52
C THR A 81 -9.57 -7.20 15.50
N PHE A 82 -10.07 -7.91 16.51
CA PHE A 82 -11.45 -8.43 16.53
C PHE A 82 -12.54 -7.34 16.40
N GLY A 83 -12.22 -6.11 16.80
CA GLY A 83 -13.14 -4.98 16.64
C GLY A 83 -13.40 -4.62 15.18
N LEU A 84 -12.42 -4.83 14.28
CA LEU A 84 -12.53 -4.46 12.88
C LEU A 84 -13.64 -5.26 12.18
N ASP A 85 -13.61 -6.59 12.32
CA ASP A 85 -14.60 -7.47 11.68
C ASP A 85 -16.02 -7.17 12.20
N ARG A 86 -16.15 -6.80 13.49
CA ARG A 86 -17.43 -6.36 14.07
C ARG A 86 -17.90 -5.05 13.46
N THR A 87 -17.01 -4.07 13.30
CA THR A 87 -17.34 -2.77 12.69
C THR A 87 -17.71 -2.89 11.22
N LEU A 88 -17.14 -3.86 10.50
CA LEU A 88 -17.45 -4.11 9.09
C LEU A 88 -18.79 -4.84 8.86
N ALA A 89 -19.46 -5.32 9.90
CA ALA A 89 -20.78 -5.92 9.77
C ALA A 89 -21.80 -4.86 9.29
N PRO A 90 -22.74 -5.17 8.37
CA PRO A 90 -23.56 -4.16 7.68
C PRO A 90 -24.22 -3.11 8.59
N ASN A 91 -24.90 -3.53 9.66
CA ASN A 91 -25.56 -2.60 10.59
C ASN A 91 -24.57 -1.75 11.41
N ALA A 92 -23.45 -2.35 11.80
CA ALA A 92 -22.41 -1.66 12.56
C ALA A 92 -21.66 -0.67 11.67
N LEU A 93 -21.43 -1.03 10.42
CA LEU A 93 -20.77 -0.19 9.44
C LEU A 93 -21.61 1.05 9.11
N GLU A 94 -22.93 0.90 8.95
CA GLU A 94 -23.82 2.04 8.70
C GLU A 94 -23.82 3.03 9.87
N THR A 95 -23.83 2.50 11.10
CA THR A 95 -23.70 3.31 12.33
C THR A 95 -22.36 4.03 12.36
N TRP A 96 -21.26 3.29 12.15
CA TRP A 96 -19.92 3.84 12.08
C TRP A 96 -19.80 4.95 11.03
N TRP A 97 -20.37 4.72 9.84
CA TRP A 97 -20.34 5.67 8.74
C TRP A 97 -21.11 6.94 9.08
N THR A 98 -22.29 6.82 9.70
CA THR A 98 -23.06 7.98 10.16
C THR A 98 -22.27 8.84 11.15
N GLU A 99 -21.51 8.21 12.05
CA GLU A 99 -20.68 8.89 13.05
C GLU A 99 -19.41 9.53 12.45
N HIS A 100 -18.81 8.91 11.42
CA HIS A 100 -17.46 9.25 10.95
C HIS A 100 -17.39 9.89 9.56
N ARG A 101 -18.45 9.86 8.75
CA ARG A 101 -18.43 10.35 7.34
C ARG A 101 -18.14 11.84 7.17
N HIS A 102 -18.34 12.65 8.21
CA HIS A 102 -18.03 14.08 8.21
C HIS A 102 -16.78 14.42 9.03
N ARG A 103 -16.11 13.40 9.57
CA ARG A 103 -14.95 13.58 10.42
C ARG A 103 -13.72 13.78 9.56
N ARG A 104 -13.15 14.97 9.66
CA ARG A 104 -11.85 15.25 9.04
C ARG A 104 -10.75 14.47 9.75
N VAL A 105 -10.13 13.54 9.04
CA VAL A 105 -8.92 12.85 9.48
C VAL A 105 -7.76 13.84 9.48
N ARG A 106 -6.93 13.82 10.53
CA ARG A 106 -5.79 14.74 10.69
C ARG A 106 -4.43 14.06 10.67
N GLY A 107 -4.39 12.84 10.14
CA GLY A 107 -3.13 12.11 9.94
C GLY A 107 -2.28 12.77 8.86
N GLU A 108 -1.02 12.35 8.79
CA GLU A 108 -0.05 12.86 7.82
C GLU A 108 0.60 11.68 7.10
N ILE A 109 0.85 11.84 5.79
CA ILE A 109 1.59 10.87 4.99
C ILE A 109 2.80 11.57 4.38
N THR A 110 4.00 11.12 4.75
CA THR A 110 5.25 11.73 4.27
C THR A 110 6.26 10.69 3.82
N ARG A 111 7.22 11.12 3.00
CA ARG A 111 8.43 10.35 2.72
C ARG A 111 9.54 10.85 3.64
N ARG A 112 10.12 9.97 4.46
CA ARG A 112 11.19 10.31 5.43
C ARG A 112 12.28 9.26 5.39
N GLY A 113 13.55 9.67 5.27
CA GLY A 113 14.68 8.72 5.26
C GLY A 113 14.58 7.59 4.21
N GLY A 114 13.83 7.81 3.12
CA GLY A 114 13.55 6.79 2.11
C GLY A 114 12.52 5.72 2.52
N THR A 115 11.63 6.03 3.44
CA THR A 115 10.44 5.23 3.79
C THR A 115 9.18 6.07 3.59
N LEU A 116 8.06 5.40 3.32
CA LEU A 116 6.73 6.02 3.35
C LEU A 116 6.19 5.92 4.77
N VAL A 117 5.90 7.06 5.40
CA VAL A 117 5.49 7.14 6.81
C VAL A 117 4.02 7.57 6.88
N LEU A 118 3.19 6.70 7.45
CA LEU A 118 1.79 6.97 7.75
C LEU A 118 1.68 7.31 9.24
N THR A 119 1.26 8.54 9.53
CA THR A 119 1.19 9.07 10.90
C THR A 119 -0.24 9.51 11.23
N PRO A 120 -1.15 8.59 11.61
CA PRO A 120 -2.45 9.01 12.13
C PRO A 120 -2.24 9.83 13.42
N ARG A 121 -2.95 10.95 13.55
CA ARG A 121 -2.76 11.89 14.66
C ARG A 121 -3.46 11.46 15.93
N THR A 122 -4.50 10.64 15.81
CA THR A 122 -5.28 10.10 16.92
C THR A 122 -5.60 8.62 16.70
N PRO A 123 -5.95 7.87 17.76
CA PRO A 123 -6.47 6.51 17.62
C PRO A 123 -7.69 6.41 16.69
N ASP A 124 -8.55 7.43 16.68
CA ASP A 124 -9.71 7.50 15.79
C ASP A 124 -9.30 7.64 14.32
N ASP A 125 -8.34 8.51 14.00
CA ASP A 125 -7.80 8.64 12.64
C ASP A 125 -7.29 7.28 12.12
N CYS A 126 -6.60 6.55 13.00
CA CYS A 126 -6.09 5.22 12.71
C CYS A 126 -7.22 4.20 12.44
N ARG A 127 -8.36 4.29 13.15
CA ARG A 127 -9.54 3.46 12.91
C ARG A 127 -10.27 3.82 11.62
N VAL A 128 -10.39 5.11 11.30
CA VAL A 128 -10.99 5.56 10.05
C VAL A 128 -10.20 5.00 8.87
N TRP A 129 -8.88 5.21 8.84
CA TRP A 129 -8.01 4.62 7.82
C TRP A 129 -8.09 3.10 7.75
N ALA A 130 -8.23 2.42 8.89
CA ALA A 130 -8.39 0.97 8.93
C ALA A 130 -9.70 0.51 8.26
N VAL A 131 -10.82 1.17 8.56
CA VAL A 131 -12.13 0.84 7.97
C VAL A 131 -12.13 1.16 6.48
N ASP A 132 -11.59 2.32 6.09
CA ASP A 132 -11.50 2.73 4.69
C ASP A 132 -10.68 1.72 3.87
N ALA A 133 -9.50 1.32 4.36
CA ALA A 133 -8.68 0.29 3.70
C ALA A 133 -9.38 -1.07 3.63
N ALA A 134 -10.14 -1.46 4.66
CA ALA A 134 -10.81 -2.77 4.70
C ALA A 134 -12.03 -2.87 3.77
N ARG A 135 -12.62 -1.72 3.40
CA ARG A 135 -13.82 -1.64 2.57
C ARG A 135 -13.56 -1.63 1.08
N LEU A 136 -12.31 -1.42 0.68
CA LEU A 136 -11.94 -1.42 -0.72
C LEU A 136 -12.36 -2.74 -1.39
N ASP A 137 -13.09 -2.63 -2.49
CA ASP A 137 -13.59 -3.76 -3.26
C ASP A 137 -13.35 -3.52 -4.76
N PRO A 138 -12.39 -4.24 -5.38
CA PRO A 138 -12.08 -4.04 -6.79
C PRO A 138 -13.10 -4.74 -7.70
N SER A 139 -14.23 -5.22 -7.18
CA SER A 139 -15.13 -6.09 -7.91
C SER A 139 -15.86 -5.40 -9.07
N GLY A 140 -16.18 -4.12 -8.92
CA GLY A 140 -16.91 -3.31 -9.89
C GLY A 140 -16.07 -2.89 -11.09
N PHE A 141 -14.92 -2.26 -10.85
CA PHE A 141 -14.09 -1.64 -11.91
C PHE A 141 -12.73 -2.31 -12.10
N GLY A 142 -12.49 -3.46 -11.46
CA GLY A 142 -11.17 -4.12 -11.43
C GLY A 142 -10.13 -3.40 -10.57
N SER A 143 -10.48 -2.24 -10.01
CA SER A 143 -9.72 -1.49 -9.03
C SER A 143 -10.67 -0.72 -8.10
N ASP A 144 -10.16 -0.33 -6.94
CA ASP A 144 -10.85 0.56 -6.00
C ASP A 144 -9.81 1.36 -5.21
N HIS A 145 -10.18 2.54 -4.71
CA HIS A 145 -9.24 3.41 -4.02
C HIS A 145 -9.88 4.26 -2.93
N VAL A 146 -9.06 4.67 -1.98
CA VAL A 146 -9.41 5.66 -0.96
C VAL A 146 -8.20 6.57 -0.69
N TYR A 147 -8.49 7.84 -0.47
CA TYR A 147 -7.49 8.82 -0.04
C TYR A 147 -7.44 8.87 1.48
N LEU A 148 -6.22 8.78 2.03
CA LEU A 148 -6.00 8.78 3.48
C LEU A 148 -5.81 10.19 4.04
N ASP A 149 -5.49 11.17 3.20
CA ASP A 149 -5.46 12.58 3.59
C ASP A 149 -6.44 13.39 2.73
N GLU A 150 -7.13 14.33 3.36
CA GLU A 150 -7.99 15.29 2.66
C GLU A 150 -7.21 16.57 2.41
N TRP A 151 -7.13 17.03 1.15
CA TRP A 151 -6.82 18.45 0.96
C TRP A 151 -7.39 19.13 -0.29
N ASN A 152 -7.44 20.46 -0.16
CA ASN A 152 -7.86 21.53 -1.04
C ASN A 152 -6.88 21.80 -2.19
N SER A 153 -5.91 20.91 -2.47
CA SER A 153 -4.91 21.12 -3.54
C SER A 153 -4.25 19.84 -4.12
N GLY A 154 -4.67 18.62 -3.75
CA GLY A 154 -4.04 17.38 -4.20
C GLY A 154 -4.25 16.21 -3.21
N HIS A 155 -3.70 15.03 -3.53
CA HIS A 155 -3.80 13.83 -2.71
C HIS A 155 -2.42 13.36 -2.21
N ASP A 156 -2.15 13.54 -0.91
CA ASP A 156 -1.04 12.86 -0.25
C ASP A 156 -1.54 11.53 0.34
N GLY A 157 -1.13 10.43 -0.27
CA GLY A 157 -1.44 9.09 0.22
C GLY A 157 -2.80 8.54 -0.23
N GLU A 158 -2.75 7.76 -1.29
CA GLU A 158 -3.84 6.91 -1.77
C GLU A 158 -3.56 5.46 -1.36
N ILE A 159 -4.58 4.72 -0.95
CA ILE A 159 -4.57 3.26 -1.02
C ILE A 159 -5.39 2.88 -2.25
N GLN A 160 -4.75 2.24 -3.21
CA GLN A 160 -5.41 1.70 -4.39
C GLN A 160 -5.18 0.20 -4.47
N ILE A 161 -6.25 -0.54 -4.71
CA ILE A 161 -6.19 -1.98 -4.95
C ILE A 161 -6.59 -2.33 -6.37
N PHE A 162 -6.02 -3.40 -6.88
CA PHE A 162 -6.36 -3.96 -8.18
C PHE A 162 -6.71 -5.43 -8.05
N ARG A 163 -7.81 -5.87 -8.70
CA ARG A 163 -8.17 -7.29 -8.80
C ARG A 163 -7.04 -8.10 -9.43
N ALA A 164 -6.38 -7.54 -10.43
CA ALA A 164 -5.29 -8.18 -11.17
C ALA A 164 -3.88 -7.82 -10.67
N PHE A 165 -3.74 -7.23 -9.46
CA PHE A 165 -2.49 -6.64 -8.97
C PHE A 165 -1.26 -7.54 -9.17
N ARG A 166 -1.33 -8.81 -8.73
CA ARG A 166 -0.19 -9.74 -8.86
C ARG A 166 0.16 -10.06 -10.31
N SER A 167 -0.84 -10.14 -11.18
CA SER A 167 -0.63 -10.34 -12.62
C SER A 167 0.04 -9.11 -13.23
N MET A 168 -0.43 -7.91 -12.88
CA MET A 168 0.18 -6.64 -13.31
C MET A 168 1.64 -6.55 -12.88
N VAL A 169 1.96 -6.88 -11.62
CA VAL A 169 3.36 -6.96 -11.12
C VAL A 169 4.18 -7.98 -11.92
N GLY A 170 3.61 -9.14 -12.25
CA GLY A 170 4.28 -10.15 -13.08
C GLY A 170 4.61 -9.63 -14.49
N ILE A 171 3.66 -8.95 -15.13
CA ILE A 171 3.83 -8.31 -16.44
C ILE A 171 4.92 -7.23 -16.35
N ALA A 172 4.83 -6.32 -15.38
CA ALA A 172 5.78 -5.22 -15.21
C ALA A 172 7.20 -5.74 -14.96
N ARG A 173 7.38 -6.79 -14.15
CA ARG A 173 8.69 -7.43 -13.92
C ARG A 173 9.28 -8.02 -15.20
N ARG A 174 8.45 -8.70 -15.99
CA ARG A 174 8.88 -9.27 -17.27
C ARG A 174 9.27 -8.17 -18.26
N ALA A 175 8.44 -7.14 -18.40
CA ALA A 175 8.71 -5.98 -19.24
C ALA A 175 10.01 -5.30 -18.83
N ARG A 176 10.22 -5.04 -17.53
CA ARG A 176 11.46 -4.51 -17.00
C ARG A 176 12.68 -5.36 -17.35
N SER A 177 12.58 -6.68 -17.16
CA SER A 177 13.67 -7.59 -17.53
C SER A 177 13.98 -7.56 -19.03
N GLN A 178 12.96 -7.42 -19.89
CA GLN A 178 13.14 -7.37 -21.34
C GLN A 178 13.78 -6.05 -21.79
N VAL A 179 13.35 -4.91 -21.21
CA VAL A 179 13.95 -3.60 -21.49
C VAL A 179 15.41 -3.56 -21.05
N LEU A 180 15.72 -4.05 -19.85
CA LEU A 180 17.10 -4.06 -19.32
C LEU A 180 18.03 -5.05 -20.03
N ALA A 181 17.49 -6.00 -20.80
CA ALA A 181 18.28 -6.95 -21.59
C ALA A 181 18.62 -6.42 -22.99
N ARG A 182 18.10 -5.25 -23.39
CA ARG A 182 18.43 -4.61 -24.68
C ARG A 182 19.87 -4.09 -24.63
N GLU A 183 20.54 -4.10 -25.78
CA GLU A 183 21.90 -3.57 -25.93
C GLU A 183 21.95 -2.07 -25.61
N GLU A 184 20.91 -1.35 -26.04
CA GLU A 184 20.67 0.06 -25.68
C GLU A 184 19.37 0.14 -24.86
N PHE A 185 19.48 0.56 -23.59
CA PHE A 185 18.33 0.85 -22.74
C PHE A 185 18.47 2.25 -22.11
N PRO A 186 17.35 2.95 -21.81
CA PRO A 186 17.41 4.29 -21.24
C PRO A 186 18.06 4.28 -19.86
N SER A 187 19.03 5.17 -19.64
CA SER A 187 19.64 5.39 -18.33
C SER A 187 18.86 6.39 -17.47
N ASN A 188 18.05 7.25 -18.10
CA ASN A 188 17.16 8.16 -17.39
C ASN A 188 15.99 7.36 -16.77
N PRO A 189 15.69 7.51 -15.46
CA PRO A 189 14.63 6.77 -14.80
C PRO A 189 13.24 6.96 -15.40
N ASP A 190 12.90 8.16 -15.86
CA ASP A 190 11.57 8.45 -16.40
C ASP A 190 11.40 7.85 -17.79
N GLU A 191 12.42 7.97 -18.64
CA GLU A 191 12.46 7.31 -19.95
C GLU A 191 12.45 5.78 -19.80
N LEU A 192 13.15 5.25 -18.79
CA LEU A 192 13.14 3.83 -18.48
C LEU A 192 11.73 3.37 -18.06
N ARG A 193 11.04 4.10 -17.19
CA ARG A 193 9.65 3.78 -16.79
C ARG A 193 8.72 3.79 -18.00
N SER A 194 8.81 4.81 -18.86
CA SER A 194 8.03 4.88 -20.09
C SER A 194 8.30 3.68 -21.00
N ALA A 195 9.57 3.32 -21.23
CA ALA A 195 9.92 2.16 -22.04
C ALA A 195 9.39 0.84 -21.44
N ILE A 196 9.36 0.71 -20.11
CA ILE A 196 8.80 -0.45 -19.42
C ILE A 196 7.28 -0.50 -19.56
N TRP A 197 6.58 0.64 -19.45
CA TRP A 197 5.14 0.70 -19.67
C TRP A 197 4.77 0.28 -21.09
N ASP A 198 5.48 0.77 -22.09
CA ASP A 198 5.26 0.39 -23.50
C ASP A 198 5.49 -1.12 -23.70
N GLU A 199 6.57 -1.66 -23.13
CA GLU A 199 6.85 -3.10 -23.20
C GLU A 199 5.80 -3.93 -22.45
N ALA A 200 5.27 -3.43 -21.33
CA ALA A 200 4.23 -4.12 -20.56
C ALA A 200 2.93 -4.29 -21.36
N GLU A 201 2.56 -3.33 -22.21
CA GLU A 201 1.42 -3.47 -23.12
C GLU A 201 1.66 -4.56 -24.18
N ASN A 202 2.89 -4.67 -24.71
CA ASN A 202 3.27 -5.76 -25.62
C ASN A 202 3.19 -7.13 -24.95
N VAL A 203 3.72 -7.25 -23.72
CA VAL A 203 3.66 -8.49 -22.93
C VAL A 203 2.22 -8.90 -22.65
N ARG A 204 1.35 -7.93 -22.33
CA ARG A 204 -0.09 -8.17 -22.08
C ARG A 204 -0.80 -8.65 -23.35
N GLY A 205 -0.54 -8.01 -24.50
CA GLY A 205 -1.08 -8.43 -25.79
C GLY A 205 -0.60 -9.82 -26.23
N GLY A 206 0.67 -10.16 -25.96
CA GLY A 206 1.23 -11.49 -26.22
C GLY A 206 0.64 -12.59 -25.34
N ALA A 207 0.34 -12.30 -24.07
CA ALA A 207 -0.29 -13.24 -23.15
C ALA A 207 -1.73 -13.60 -23.59
N LEU A 208 -2.49 -12.64 -24.11
CA LEU A 208 -3.84 -12.86 -24.65
C LEU A 208 -3.83 -13.68 -25.95
N ARG A 209 -2.81 -13.48 -26.82
CA ARG A 209 -2.67 -14.23 -28.08
C ARG A 209 -2.30 -15.71 -27.87
N ASN A 210 -1.63 -16.05 -26.77
CA ASN A 210 -1.24 -17.43 -26.45
C ASN A 210 -2.35 -18.25 -25.78
N LEU A 211 -3.49 -17.63 -25.44
CA LEU A 211 -4.68 -18.31 -24.88
C LEU A 211 -5.73 -18.66 -25.96
N THR A 212 -5.53 -18.23 -27.20
CA THR A 212 -6.35 -18.62 -28.35
C THR A 212 -5.81 -19.95 -28.91
N PRO A 213 -6.60 -21.03 -28.98
CA PRO A 213 -6.14 -22.26 -29.63
C PRO A 213 -5.84 -21.95 -31.10
N ARG A 214 -4.70 -22.46 -31.59
CA ARG A 214 -4.38 -22.39 -33.03
C ARG A 214 -5.45 -23.19 -33.78
N PRO A 215 -6.08 -22.63 -34.83
CA PRO A 215 -6.88 -23.44 -35.73
C PRO A 215 -5.97 -24.49 -36.38
N GLU A 216 -6.40 -25.74 -36.36
CA GLU A 216 -5.81 -26.86 -37.11
C GLU A 216 -5.92 -26.62 -38.63
#